data_AF-A0A5J4ZSN6-F1
#
_entry.id   AF-A0A5J4ZSN6-F1
#
_cell.length_a   1.000
_cell.length_b   1.000
_cell.length_c   1.000
_cell.angle_alpha   90.00
_cell.angle_beta   90.00
_cell.angle_gamma   90.00
#
_symmetry.space_group_name_H-M   'P 1'
#
loop_
_entity.id
_entity.type
_entity.pdbx_description
1 polymer ?
#
loop_
_entity_poly.entity_id
_entity_poly.type
_entity_poly.pdbx_seq_one_letter_code
_entity_poly.pdbx_strand_id
1 'polypeptide(L)'
;MEMEMEKRSVKLWGVMVVLMVAMLAQHGTAAGAGIYACWGGCYNDCILRNGKTLSEKFPCYLQCSRNCVSHSASVYQDYCLLGCSLELCNRFASDGQTLERCMGNCTNICKT
;
A
#
# COMPACT_ATOMS: atom_id res chain seq x y z
N MET A 1 37.11 16.33 -25.95
CA MET A 1 35.69 15.99 -25.77
C MET A 1 35.47 14.70 -24.97
N GLU A 2 36.49 13.86 -24.76
CA GLU A 2 36.32 12.59 -24.02
C GLU A 2 36.16 12.76 -22.50
N MET A 3 36.81 13.77 -21.90
CA MET A 3 36.71 14.06 -20.45
C MET A 3 35.32 14.53 -20.00
N GLU A 4 34.47 15.03 -20.92
CA GLU A 4 33.11 15.50 -20.61
C GLU A 4 32.11 14.34 -20.46
N MET A 5 32.28 13.26 -21.23
CA MET A 5 31.41 12.08 -21.15
C MET A 5 31.63 11.28 -19.86
N GLU A 6 32.86 11.16 -19.38
CA GLU A 6 33.17 10.45 -18.14
C GLU A 6 32.55 11.14 -16.92
N LYS A 7 32.67 12.48 -16.82
CA LYS A 7 32.03 13.27 -15.76
C LYS A 7 30.50 13.20 -15.82
N ARG A 8 29.92 13.10 -17.03
CA ARG A 8 28.47 12.97 -17.21
C ARG A 8 27.98 11.59 -16.76
N SER A 9 28.73 10.52 -17.06
CA SER A 9 28.47 9.18 -16.53
C SER A 9 28.57 9.13 -15.01
N VAL A 10 29.62 9.69 -14.40
CA VAL A 10 29.78 9.70 -12.94
C VAL A 10 28.64 10.46 -12.25
N LYS A 11 28.20 11.58 -12.83
CA LYS A 11 27.04 12.34 -12.34
C LYS A 11 25.74 11.54 -12.44
N LEU A 12 25.52 10.83 -13.56
CA LEU A 12 24.35 9.97 -13.74
C LEU A 12 24.31 8.80 -12.75
N TRP A 13 25.45 8.17 -12.50
CA TRP A 13 25.58 7.12 -11.49
C TRP A 13 25.33 7.63 -10.09
N GLY A 14 25.88 8.80 -9.73
CA GLY A 14 25.60 9.44 -8.45
C GLY A 14 24.11 9.71 -8.24
N VAL A 15 23.43 10.23 -9.26
CA VAL A 15 21.98 10.48 -9.21
C VAL A 15 21.18 9.17 -9.08
N MET A 16 21.56 8.12 -9.82
CA MET A 16 20.92 6.81 -9.72
C MET A 16 21.08 6.16 -8.34
N VAL A 17 22.27 6.26 -7.74
CA VAL A 17 22.52 5.73 -6.38
C VAL A 17 21.70 6.50 -5.34
N VAL A 18 21.65 7.83 -5.43
CA VAL A 18 20.82 8.66 -4.53
C VAL A 18 19.33 8.33 -4.68
N LEU A 19 18.85 8.13 -5.90
CA LEU A 19 17.46 7.71 -6.15
C LEU A 19 17.17 6.32 -5.57
N MET A 20 18.06 5.35 -5.72
CA MET A 20 17.88 4.01 -5.14
C MET A 20 17.85 4.06 -3.60
N VAL A 21 18.75 4.83 -2.98
CA VAL A 21 18.80 4.98 -1.51
C VAL A 21 17.54 5.69 -1.00
N ALA A 22 17.06 6.72 -1.71
CA ALA A 22 15.82 7.41 -1.38
C ALA A 22 14.60 6.47 -1.46
N MET A 23 14.51 5.65 -2.52
CA MET A 23 13.46 4.63 -2.64
C MET A 23 13.54 3.60 -1.52
N LEU A 24 14.73 3.10 -1.18
CA LEU A 24 14.90 2.13 -0.09
C LEU A 24 14.48 2.70 1.28
N ALA A 25 14.75 3.98 1.54
CA ALA A 25 14.32 4.66 2.75
C ALA A 25 12.78 4.80 2.85
N GLN A 26 12.08 4.87 1.72
CA GLN A 26 10.61 4.96 1.68
C GLN A 26 9.90 3.61 1.90
N HIS A 27 10.57 2.48 1.67
CA HIS A 27 10.01 1.15 1.92
C HIS A 27 10.18 0.67 3.38
N GLY A 28 10.77 1.49 4.25
CA GLY A 28 10.96 1.20 5.68
C GLY A 28 9.71 1.35 6.55
N THR A 29 8.53 1.56 5.99
CA THR A 29 7.26 1.57 6.75
C THR A 29 6.68 0.15 6.78
N ALA A 30 6.93 -0.52 7.90
CA ALA A 30 6.45 -1.86 8.26
C ALA A 30 4.91 -2.05 8.24
N ALA A 31 4.12 -1.07 7.81
CA ALA A 31 2.68 -1.14 7.73
C ALA A 31 2.19 -2.14 6.65
N GLY A 32 2.89 -2.22 5.51
CA GLY A 32 2.54 -3.15 4.42
C GLY A 32 3.08 -4.57 4.63
N ALA A 33 4.25 -4.72 5.28
CA ALA A 33 4.87 -6.03 5.48
C ALA A 33 4.02 -6.97 6.36
N GLY A 34 3.28 -6.42 7.32
CA GLY A 34 2.45 -7.20 8.26
C GLY A 34 1.29 -7.94 7.60
N ILE A 35 0.55 -7.29 6.68
CA ILE A 35 -0.62 -7.90 6.06
C ILE A 35 -0.25 -9.02 5.09
N TYR A 36 0.79 -8.82 4.29
CA TYR A 36 1.27 -9.84 3.35
C TYR A 36 1.93 -11.03 4.09
N ALA A 37 2.66 -10.76 5.17
CA ALA A 37 3.19 -11.83 6.04
C ALA A 37 2.05 -12.64 6.67
N CYS A 38 0.97 -11.99 7.11
CA CYS A 38 -0.20 -12.66 7.65
C CYS A 38 -0.93 -13.51 6.60
N TRP A 39 -1.18 -12.98 5.39
CA TRP A 39 -1.76 -13.74 4.28
C TRP A 39 -0.89 -14.95 3.91
N GLY A 40 0.44 -14.77 3.85
CA GLY A 40 1.39 -15.85 3.62
C GLY A 40 1.32 -16.94 4.70
N GLY A 41 1.18 -16.55 5.97
CA GLY A 41 0.95 -17.48 7.08
C GLY A 41 -0.34 -18.29 6.91
N CYS A 42 -1.46 -17.63 6.59
CA CYS A 42 -2.74 -18.30 6.32
C CYS A 42 -2.66 -19.26 5.15
N TYR A 43 -1.93 -18.90 4.08
CA TYR A 43 -1.73 -19.76 2.93
C TYR A 43 -0.96 -21.02 3.31
N ASN A 44 0.14 -20.87 4.05
CA ASN A 44 0.94 -22.01 4.50
C ASN A 44 0.14 -22.95 5.39
N ASP A 45 -0.65 -22.42 6.31
CA ASP A 45 -1.40 -23.22 7.29
C ASP A 45 -2.61 -23.93 6.66
N CYS A 46 -3.39 -23.20 5.86
CA CYS A 46 -4.63 -23.73 5.28
C CYS A 46 -4.40 -24.49 3.98
N ILE A 47 -3.46 -24.09 3.13
CA ILE A 47 -3.29 -24.65 1.78
C ILE A 47 -2.15 -25.69 1.72
N LEU A 48 -0.97 -25.36 2.27
CA LEU A 48 0.22 -26.21 2.12
C LEU A 48 0.34 -27.29 3.20
N ARG A 49 0.03 -26.98 4.46
CA ARG A 49 0.21 -27.91 5.60
C ARG A 49 -0.95 -28.87 5.80
N ASN A 50 -2.16 -28.46 5.43
CA ASN A 50 -3.34 -29.29 5.62
C ASN A 50 -3.50 -30.28 4.47
N GLY A 51 -3.49 -31.59 4.75
CA GLY A 51 -3.82 -32.67 3.79
C GLY A 51 -5.30 -32.71 3.38
N LYS A 52 -6.02 -31.61 3.56
CA LYS A 52 -7.46 -31.47 3.32
C LYS A 52 -7.79 -31.32 1.83
N THR A 53 -9.05 -31.54 1.47
CA THR A 53 -9.52 -31.30 0.11
C THR A 53 -9.57 -29.80 -0.19
N LEU A 54 -9.51 -29.43 -1.46
CA LEU A 54 -9.58 -28.02 -1.91
C LEU A 54 -10.82 -27.28 -1.37
N SER A 55 -11.94 -28.00 -1.24
CA SER A 55 -13.20 -27.47 -0.70
C SER A 55 -13.10 -27.06 0.77
N GLU A 56 -12.23 -27.72 1.56
CA GLU A 56 -12.02 -27.42 2.98
C GLU A 56 -10.88 -26.43 3.21
N LYS A 57 -9.92 -26.39 2.28
CA LYS A 57 -8.77 -25.48 2.32
C LYS A 57 -9.17 -24.03 2.11
N PHE A 58 -10.08 -23.78 1.17
CA PHE A 58 -10.48 -22.43 0.79
C PHE A 58 -11.24 -21.68 1.91
N PRO A 59 -12.23 -22.30 2.60
CA PRO A 59 -12.87 -21.68 3.77
C PRO A 59 -11.90 -21.35 4.91
N CYS A 60 -10.94 -22.24 5.19
CA CYS A 60 -9.89 -21.99 6.18
C CYS A 60 -9.07 -20.74 5.82
N TYR A 61 -8.59 -20.67 4.58
CA TYR A 61 -7.76 -19.56 4.12
C TYR A 61 -8.51 -18.22 4.21
N LEU A 62 -9.76 -18.18 3.74
CA LEU A 62 -10.63 -17.00 3.80
C LEU A 62 -10.89 -16.55 5.23
N GLN A 63 -11.20 -17.49 6.13
CA GLN A 63 -11.46 -17.16 7.52
C GLN A 63 -10.20 -16.60 8.20
N CYS A 64 -9.04 -17.19 7.94
CA CYS A 64 -7.76 -16.72 8.46
C CYS A 64 -7.39 -15.33 7.90
N SER A 65 -7.50 -15.14 6.57
CA SER A 65 -7.08 -13.91 5.91
C SER A 65 -7.91 -12.69 6.30
N ARG A 66 -9.17 -12.88 6.73
CA ARG A 66 -10.02 -11.79 7.22
C ARG A 66 -9.44 -11.11 8.46
N ASN A 67 -8.71 -11.86 9.30
CA ASN A 67 -8.08 -11.31 10.50
C ASN A 67 -6.74 -10.63 10.22
N CYS A 68 -6.24 -10.70 8.98
CA CYS A 68 -4.98 -10.09 8.59
C CYS A 68 -5.09 -8.59 8.28
N VAL A 69 -6.31 -8.09 8.01
CA VAL A 69 -6.54 -6.66 7.90
C VAL A 69 -6.56 -6.08 9.30
N SER A 70 -5.67 -5.15 9.61
CA SER A 70 -5.70 -4.50 10.91
C SER A 70 -7.02 -3.74 11.06
N HIS A 71 -7.79 -4.06 12.09
CA HIS A 71 -8.97 -3.28 12.50
C HIS A 71 -8.58 -2.06 13.35
N SER A 72 -7.35 -1.57 13.20
CA SER A 72 -6.95 -0.35 13.89
C SER A 72 -7.81 0.82 13.41
N ALA A 73 -8.15 1.73 14.33
CA ALA A 73 -8.95 2.91 14.02
C ALA A 73 -8.35 3.75 12.87
N SER A 74 -7.01 3.77 12.75
CA SER A 74 -6.30 4.41 11.65
C SER A 74 -6.54 3.74 10.30
N VAL A 75 -6.52 2.40 10.23
CA VAL A 75 -6.79 1.68 8.98
C VAL A 75 -8.26 1.79 8.58
N TYR A 76 -9.18 1.82 9.54
CA TYR A 76 -10.59 2.13 9.26
C TYR A 76 -10.78 3.55 8.71
N GLN A 77 -10.08 4.54 9.30
CA GLN A 77 -10.05 5.91 8.77
C GLN A 77 -9.50 5.96 7.35
N ASP A 78 -8.43 5.23 7.06
CA ASP A 78 -7.83 5.16 5.72
C ASP A 78 -8.80 4.57 4.69
N TYR A 79 -9.51 3.49 5.03
CA TYR A 79 -10.53 2.90 4.15
C TYR A 79 -11.73 3.83 3.94
N CYS A 80 -12.17 4.52 4.99
CA CYS A 80 -13.24 5.50 4.87
C CYS A 80 -12.82 6.68 3.96
N LEU A 81 -11.60 7.20 4.15
CA LEU A 81 -11.04 8.28 3.32
C LEU A 81 -10.95 7.86 1.86
N LEU A 82 -10.45 6.65 1.59
CA LEU A 82 -10.39 6.09 0.25
C LEU A 82 -11.79 6.00 -0.38
N GLY A 83 -12.75 5.37 0.30
CA GLY A 83 -14.12 5.24 -0.20
C GLY A 83 -14.78 6.60 -0.48
N CYS A 84 -14.71 7.51 0.48
CA CYS A 84 -15.29 8.85 0.36
C CYS A 84 -14.68 9.63 -0.82
N SER A 85 -13.36 9.59 -0.98
CA SER A 85 -12.68 10.30 -2.07
C SER A 85 -13.05 9.76 -3.45
N LEU A 86 -13.15 8.44 -3.59
CA LEU A 86 -13.56 7.76 -4.82
C LEU A 86 -14.99 8.11 -5.21
N GLU A 87 -15.90 8.17 -4.24
CA GLU A 87 -17.32 8.38 -4.52
C GLU A 87 -17.66 9.87 -4.72
N LEU A 88 -17.10 10.75 -3.88
CA LEU A 88 -17.50 12.16 -3.86
C LEU A 88 -16.54 13.09 -4.60
N CYS A 89 -15.24 12.76 -4.63
CA CYS A 89 -14.21 13.68 -5.06
C CYS A 89 -13.66 13.37 -6.46
N ASN A 90 -13.86 12.16 -7.00
CA ASN A 90 -13.35 11.74 -8.31
C ASN A 90 -13.77 12.68 -9.45
N ARG A 91 -14.97 13.27 -9.38
CA ARG A 91 -15.47 14.23 -10.37
C ARG A 91 -14.66 15.54 -10.44
N PHE A 92 -13.82 15.82 -9.45
CA PHE A 92 -12.98 17.01 -9.37
C PHE A 92 -11.50 16.74 -9.68
N ALA A 93 -11.17 15.58 -10.26
CA ALA A 93 -9.79 15.18 -10.51
C ALA A 93 -8.98 16.19 -11.35
N SER A 94 -9.63 17.03 -12.17
CA SER A 94 -9.01 18.08 -12.97
C SER A 94 -8.90 19.44 -12.29
N ASP A 95 -9.54 19.64 -11.13
CA ASP A 95 -9.48 20.88 -10.33
C ASP A 95 -8.90 20.57 -8.96
N GLY A 96 -7.58 20.79 -8.83
CA GLY A 96 -6.84 20.47 -7.61
C GLY A 96 -7.35 21.21 -6.36
N GLN A 97 -7.81 22.46 -6.49
CA GLN A 97 -8.29 23.22 -5.34
C GLN A 97 -9.63 22.69 -4.84
N THR A 98 -10.53 22.36 -5.76
CA THR A 98 -11.82 21.76 -5.42
C THR A 98 -11.65 20.32 -4.90
N LEU A 99 -10.71 19.57 -5.47
CA LEU A 99 -10.34 18.22 -5.02
C LEU A 99 -9.82 18.23 -3.58
N GLU A 100 -8.89 19.13 -3.25
CA GLU A 100 -8.31 19.25 -1.91
C GLU A 100 -9.36 19.61 -0.87
N ARG A 101 -10.26 20.56 -1.20
CA ARG A 101 -11.40 20.91 -0.33
C ARG A 101 -12.34 19.72 -0.13
N CYS A 102 -12.60 18.93 -1.18
CA CYS A 102 -13.42 17.72 -1.09
C CYS A 102 -12.77 16.65 -0.19
N MET A 103 -11.46 16.40 -0.35
CA MET A 103 -10.72 15.48 0.51
C MET A 103 -10.75 15.90 1.99
N GLY A 104 -10.65 17.21 2.27
CA GLY A 104 -10.80 17.74 3.63
C GLY A 104 -12.18 17.45 4.24
N ASN A 105 -13.25 17.48 3.44
CA ASN A 105 -14.59 17.07 3.90
C ASN A 105 -14.65 15.57 4.20
N CYS A 106 -14.00 14.72 3.41
CA CYS A 106 -13.91 13.29 3.71
C CYS A 106 -13.22 13.00 5.04
N THR A 107 -12.20 13.79 5.41
CA THR A 107 -11.57 13.67 6.74
C THR A 107 -12.56 13.96 7.88
N ASN A 108 -13.51 14.89 7.69
CA ASN A 108 -14.52 15.16 8.71
C ASN A 108 -15.58 14.06 8.78
N ILE A 109 -16.00 13.51 7.63
CA ILE A 109 -16.96 12.39 7.57
C ILE A 109 -16.39 11.16 8.30
N CYS A 110 -15.11 10.85 8.05
CA CYS A 110 -14.43 9.66 8.56
C CYS A 110 -13.92 9.76 10.01
N LYS A 111 -14.13 10.90 10.68
CA LYS A 111 -13.79 11.09 12.10
C LYS A 111 -14.88 10.62 13.07
N THR A 112 -16.03 10.19 12.55
CA THR A 112 -17.19 9.69 13.31
C THR A 112 -17.00 8.23 13.70
#